data_AF-A0A7J4NK12-F1
#
_entry.id   AF-A0A7J4NK12-F1
#
_cell.length_a   1.000
_cell.length_b   1.000
_cell.length_c   1.000
_cell.angle_alpha   90.00
_cell.angle_beta   90.00
_cell.angle_gamma   90.00
#
_symmetry.space_group_name_H-M   'P 1'
#
loop_
_entity.id
_entity.type
_entity.pdbx_description
1 polymer ?
#
loop_
_entity_poly.entity_id
_entity_poly.type
_entity_poly.pdbx_seq_one_letter_code
_entity_poly.pdbx_strand_id
1 'polypeptide(L)'
;LSWFRSLFVDVVLLDGTFWSGDELDGNARKIGHPPVEDTLELLGRRKPDDPRVVFFHFNHTNPLHEEASAETAKVRAMGWEVARQPMTFTLE
;
A
#
# COMPACT_ATOMS: atom_id res chain seq x y z
N LEU A 1 -6.38 -2.44 -12.68
CA LEU A 1 -7.02 -3.27 -11.62
C LEU A 1 -8.03 -4.30 -12.13
N SER A 2 -8.12 -4.52 -13.46
CA SER A 2 -8.98 -5.56 -14.04
C SER A 2 -8.68 -6.98 -13.52
N TRP A 3 -7.42 -7.27 -13.18
CA TRP A 3 -7.04 -8.55 -12.59
C TRP A 3 -7.72 -8.82 -11.24
N PHE A 4 -7.69 -7.88 -10.28
CA PHE A 4 -8.41 -8.03 -9.01
C PHE A 4 -9.92 -8.21 -9.20
N ARG A 5 -10.50 -7.49 -10.16
CA ARG A 5 -11.93 -7.63 -10.49
C ARG A 5 -12.26 -9.00 -11.09
N SER A 6 -11.36 -9.56 -11.91
CA SER A 6 -11.55 -10.91 -12.46
C SER A 6 -11.54 -12.00 -11.38
N LEU A 7 -10.97 -11.68 -10.21
CA LEU A 7 -10.96 -12.54 -9.02
C LEU A 7 -12.14 -12.27 -8.08
N PHE A 8 -13.03 -11.32 -8.39
CA PHE A 8 -14.16 -10.90 -7.55
C PHE A 8 -13.73 -10.50 -6.13
N VAL A 9 -12.64 -9.74 -6.03
CA VAL A 9 -12.07 -9.33 -4.73
C VAL A 9 -12.60 -7.96 -4.33
N ASP A 10 -13.15 -7.85 -3.13
CA ASP A 10 -13.61 -6.56 -2.55
C ASP A 10 -12.51 -5.82 -1.79
N VAL A 11 -11.62 -6.56 -1.12
CA VAL A 11 -10.53 -6.03 -0.29
C VAL A 11 -9.21 -6.69 -0.67
N VAL A 12 -8.21 -5.87 -0.97
CA VAL A 12 -6.84 -6.29 -1.27
C VAL A 12 -5.92 -5.76 -0.18
N LEU A 13 -5.23 -6.66 0.51
CA LEU A 13 -4.16 -6.32 1.42
C LEU A 13 -2.82 -6.47 0.67
N LEU A 14 -2.12 -5.37 0.45
CA LEU A 14 -0.85 -5.35 -0.30
C LEU A 14 0.34 -5.15 0.64
N ASP A 15 1.45 -5.80 0.27
CA ASP A 15 2.73 -5.59 0.92
C ASP A 15 3.11 -4.10 0.88
N GLY A 16 3.42 -3.55 2.05
CA GLY A 16 3.94 -2.22 2.20
C GLY A 16 5.25 -2.23 2.99
N THR A 17 6.06 -3.28 2.89
CA THR A 17 7.25 -3.44 3.74
C THR A 17 8.16 -2.23 3.66
N PHE A 18 8.42 -1.73 2.44
CA PHE A 18 9.20 -0.53 2.19
C PHE A 18 8.42 0.46 1.32
N TRP A 19 8.47 1.73 1.66
CA TRP A 19 8.04 2.85 0.84
C TRP A 19 8.84 2.94 -0.45
N SER A 20 10.18 2.95 -0.34
CA SER A 20 11.10 3.11 -1.47
C SER A 20 12.19 2.04 -1.48
N GLY A 21 12.77 1.82 -2.65
CA GLY A 21 13.93 0.93 -2.79
C GLY A 21 15.22 1.47 -2.13
N ASP A 22 15.23 2.74 -1.75
CA ASP A 22 16.37 3.42 -1.14
C ASP A 22 16.43 3.24 0.38
N GLU A 23 15.39 2.67 0.98
CA GLU A 23 15.40 2.30 2.40
C GLU A 23 16.51 1.27 2.71
N LEU A 24 16.96 1.28 3.98
CA LEU A 24 18.07 0.46 4.47
C LEU A 24 19.36 0.68 3.65
N ASP A 25 19.71 1.93 3.39
CA ASP A 25 20.86 2.32 2.57
C ASP A 25 20.84 1.66 1.18
N GLY A 26 19.66 1.62 0.55
CA GLY A 26 19.44 1.02 -0.77
C GLY A 26 19.39 -0.50 -0.80
N ASN A 27 19.35 -1.17 0.37
CA ASN A 27 19.27 -2.63 0.43
C ASN A 27 17.84 -3.17 0.37
N ALA A 28 16.81 -2.33 0.52
CA ALA A 28 15.41 -2.76 0.44
C ALA A 28 15.11 -3.57 -0.84
N ARG A 29 15.65 -3.14 -2.00
CA ARG A 29 15.49 -3.85 -3.28
C ARG A 29 16.04 -5.28 -3.30
N LYS A 30 17.00 -5.60 -2.43
CA LYS A 30 17.60 -6.95 -2.34
C LYS A 30 16.75 -7.92 -1.51
N ILE A 31 15.85 -7.40 -0.68
CA ILE A 31 15.00 -8.19 0.22
C ILE A 31 13.81 -8.78 -0.56
N GLY A 32 13.47 -8.21 -1.72
CA GLY A 32 12.48 -8.78 -2.65
C GLY A 32 11.04 -8.35 -2.41
N HIS A 33 10.80 -7.33 -1.57
CA HIS A 33 9.49 -6.69 -1.45
C HIS A 33 9.36 -5.54 -2.46
N PRO A 34 8.21 -5.42 -3.16
CA PRO A 34 7.98 -4.30 -4.05
C PRO A 34 7.84 -3.01 -3.23
N PRO A 35 8.54 -1.91 -3.61
CA PRO A 35 8.31 -0.62 -2.99
C PRO A 35 6.86 -0.15 -3.13
N VAL A 36 6.32 0.52 -2.11
CA VAL A 36 4.98 1.10 -2.18
C VAL A 36 4.89 2.14 -3.29
N GLU A 37 5.93 2.96 -3.49
CA GLU A 37 5.92 3.98 -4.56
C GLU A 37 5.75 3.36 -5.95
N ASP A 38 6.47 2.28 -6.25
CA ASP A 38 6.35 1.54 -7.51
C ASP A 38 4.96 0.92 -7.64
N THR A 39 4.45 0.36 -6.55
CA THR A 39 3.10 -0.23 -6.52
C THR A 39 2.02 0.84 -6.77
N LEU A 40 2.16 2.03 -6.19
CA LEU A 40 1.24 3.15 -6.40
C LEU A 40 1.22 3.62 -7.85
N GLU A 41 2.37 3.62 -8.54
CA GLU A 41 2.44 3.95 -9.97
C GLU A 41 1.64 2.94 -10.82
N LEU A 42 1.72 1.65 -10.48
CA LEU A 42 0.95 0.60 -11.15
C LEU A 42 -0.55 0.67 -10.86
N LEU A 43 -0.93 1.00 -9.61
CA LEU A 43 -2.32 1.17 -9.20
C LEU A 43 -2.96 2.41 -9.84
N GLY A 44 -2.20 3.50 -9.93
CA GLY A 44 -2.71 4.82 -10.32
C GLY A 44 -3.69 5.39 -9.28
N ARG A 45 -4.50 6.37 -9.69
CA ARG A 45 -5.58 6.90 -8.84
C ARG A 45 -6.77 5.95 -8.81
N ARG A 46 -7.31 5.73 -7.62
CA ARG A 46 -8.52 4.93 -7.39
C ARG A 46 -9.71 5.45 -8.17
N LYS A 47 -10.44 4.53 -8.80
CA LYS A 47 -11.73 4.74 -9.47
C LYS A 47 -12.88 4.18 -8.61
N PRO A 48 -14.12 4.62 -8.84
CA PRO A 48 -15.27 4.21 -8.04
C PRO A 48 -15.50 2.69 -7.96
N ASP A 49 -15.12 1.97 -9.02
CA ASP A 49 -15.30 0.54 -9.21
C ASP A 49 -14.04 -0.27 -8.86
N ASP A 50 -13.01 0.37 -8.31
CA ASP A 50 -11.82 -0.32 -7.81
C ASP A 50 -12.04 -0.93 -6.43
N PRO A 51 -11.47 -2.12 -6.18
CA PRO A 51 -11.53 -2.73 -4.86
C PRO A 51 -10.84 -1.84 -3.82
N ARG A 52 -11.16 -2.09 -2.56
CA ARG A 52 -10.48 -1.44 -1.45
C ARG A 52 -9.06 -2.00 -1.35
N VAL A 53 -8.05 -1.15 -1.57
CA VAL A 53 -6.64 -1.53 -1.43
C VAL A 53 -6.06 -0.93 -0.15
N VAL A 54 -5.48 -1.77 0.69
CA VAL A 54 -4.84 -1.38 1.96
C VAL A 54 -3.41 -1.90 2.00
N PHE A 55 -2.44 -1.00 2.14
CA PHE A 55 -1.04 -1.38 2.38
C PHE A 55 -0.86 -1.79 3.86
N PHE A 56 -0.12 -2.88 4.12
CA PHE A 56 0.17 -3.37 5.47
C PHE A 56 1.59 -3.97 5.58
N HIS A 57 1.93 -4.54 6.75
CA HIS A 57 3.23 -5.21 7.01
C HIS A 57 4.44 -4.27 6.83
N PHE A 58 4.47 -3.18 7.58
CA PHE A 58 5.49 -2.14 7.43
C PHE A 58 6.78 -2.47 8.18
N ASN A 59 7.92 -2.32 7.51
CA ASN A 59 9.21 -2.28 8.21
C ASN A 59 9.29 -1.01 9.08
N HIS A 60 10.05 -1.04 10.18
CA HIS A 60 10.15 0.11 11.08
C HIS A 60 10.70 1.39 10.43
N THR A 61 11.43 1.27 9.32
CA THR A 61 11.94 2.42 8.56
C THR A 61 10.90 3.06 7.65
N ASN A 62 9.76 2.40 7.42
CA ASN A 62 8.80 2.85 6.45
C ASN A 62 8.05 4.11 6.96
N PRO A 63 8.09 5.24 6.24
CA PRO A 63 7.39 6.47 6.64
C PRO A 63 5.87 6.35 6.70
N LEU A 64 5.28 5.27 6.14
CA LEU A 64 3.86 4.97 6.27
C LEU A 64 3.43 4.61 7.68
N HIS A 65 4.36 4.33 8.60
CA HIS A 65 4.03 4.22 10.03
C HIS A 65 3.47 5.52 10.58
N GLU A 66 3.95 6.66 10.09
CA GLU A 66 3.55 7.96 10.59
C GLU A 66 2.34 8.49 9.83
N GLU A 67 1.24 8.76 10.54
CA GLU A 67 0.00 9.21 9.91
C GLU A 67 0.11 10.60 9.28
N ALA A 68 0.93 11.47 9.87
CA ALA A 68 1.16 12.83 9.38
C ALA A 68 2.24 12.90 8.28
N SER A 69 2.82 11.78 7.86
CA SER A 69 3.87 11.76 6.83
C SER A 69 3.34 12.16 5.45
N ALA A 70 4.22 12.73 4.62
CA ALA A 70 3.88 13.10 3.26
C ALA A 70 3.52 11.87 2.41
N GLU A 71 4.09 10.72 2.75
CA GLU A 71 3.89 9.42 2.13
C GLU A 71 2.49 8.88 2.44
N THR A 72 2.06 8.92 3.71
CA THR A 72 0.68 8.58 4.08
C THR A 72 -0.31 9.51 3.38
N ALA A 73 -0.02 10.82 3.33
CA ALA A 73 -0.86 11.78 2.61
C ALA A 73 -0.93 11.47 1.10
N LYS A 74 0.17 11.07 0.47
CA LYS A 74 0.23 10.65 -0.94
C LYS A 74 -0.63 9.42 -1.20
N VAL A 75 -0.54 8.38 -0.38
CA VAL A 75 -1.37 7.16 -0.50
C VAL A 75 -2.86 7.53 -0.43
N ARG A 76 -3.25 8.31 0.58
CA ARG A 76 -4.64 8.77 0.76
C ARG A 76 -5.13 9.63 -0.40
N ALA A 77 -4.30 10.54 -0.91
CA ALA A 77 -4.63 11.40 -2.04
C ALA A 77 -4.81 10.63 -3.37
N MET A 78 -4.26 9.42 -3.47
CA MET A 78 -4.51 8.50 -4.58
C MET A 78 -5.76 7.63 -4.37
N GLY A 79 -6.41 7.71 -3.21
CA GLY A 79 -7.63 6.99 -2.86
C GLY A 79 -7.40 5.62 -2.22
N TRP A 80 -6.16 5.29 -1.86
CA TRP A 80 -5.78 4.04 -1.24
C TRP A 80 -5.60 4.19 0.27
N GLU A 81 -5.48 3.07 0.98
CA GLU A 81 -5.43 3.06 2.44
C GLU A 81 -4.09 2.53 2.97
N VAL A 82 -3.75 3.00 4.16
CA VAL A 82 -2.60 2.55 4.93
C VAL A 82 -3.14 1.91 6.21
N ALA A 83 -2.80 0.64 6.45
CA ALA A 83 -3.26 -0.08 7.63
C ALA A 83 -2.80 0.61 8.93
N ARG A 84 -3.64 0.56 9.96
CA ARG A 84 -3.35 1.11 11.29
C ARG A 84 -3.78 0.10 12.35
N GLN A 85 -3.11 0.08 13.49
CA GLN A 85 -3.52 -0.75 14.61
C GLN A 85 -4.41 0.06 15.57
N PRO A 86 -5.59 -0.45 15.98
CA PRO A 86 -6.29 -1.61 15.44
C PRO A 86 -7.01 -1.30 14.11
N MET A 87 -7.11 -2.30 13.23
CA MET A 87 -7.96 -2.24 12.04
C MET A 87 -8.68 -3.59 11.90
N THR A 88 -9.97 -3.51 11.59
CA THR A 88 -10.85 -4.68 11.45
C THR A 88 -11.54 -4.61 10.10
N PHE A 89 -11.75 -5.77 9.49
CA PHE A 89 -12.47 -5.94 8.24
C PHE A 89 -13.70 -6.80 8.48
N THR A 90 -14.83 -6.37 7.96
CA THR A 90 -16.05 -7.17 7.88
C THR A 90 -16.21 -7.55 6.42
N LEU A 91 -16.35 -8.85 6.16
CA LEU A 91 -16.61 -9.42 4.84
C LEU A 91 -18.03 -9.98 4.87
N GLU A 92 -18.81 -9.69 3.83
CA GLU A 92 -20.20 -10.16 3.67
C GLU A 92 -20.27 -11.40 2.77
#